data_AF-A0A6B3LKB9-F1
#
_entry.id   AF-A0A6B3LKB9-F1
#
_cell.length_a   1.000
_cell.length_b   1.000
_cell.length_c   1.000
_cell.angle_alpha   90.00
_cell.angle_beta   90.00
_cell.angle_gamma   90.00
#
_symmetry.space_group_name_H-M   'P 1'
#
loop_
_entity.id
_entity.type
_entity.pdbx_description
1 polymer ?
#
loop_
_entity_poly.entity_id
_entity_poly.type
_entity_poly.pdbx_seq_one_letter_code
_entity_poly.pdbx_strand_id
1 'polypeptide(L)'
;MKKPILHLAFVTLLLSGCNTGPTQAELKTELEQHVMAVHDSAMADLGSIFKLRRDLRALRDTLATQQTDSTLLLQLQENITSLNKADEAMMNWMRNYKATDTLQHEQAMQYLNQELQKIEKVKITMDSTIDAARNVYQQHEIK
;
A
#
# COMPACT_ATOMS: atom_id res chain seq x y z
N MET A 1 33.23 36.74 -68.44
CA MET A 1 32.90 37.81 -67.47
C MET A 1 31.97 37.23 -66.40
N LYS A 2 32.33 37.43 -65.12
CA LYS A 2 31.52 37.35 -63.87
C LYS A 2 30.99 35.96 -63.42
N LYS A 3 31.54 35.48 -62.29
CA LYS A 3 31.06 34.42 -61.37
C LYS A 3 29.85 34.94 -60.53
N PRO A 4 29.42 34.27 -59.44
CA PRO A 4 28.66 33.01 -59.29
C PRO A 4 27.39 33.22 -58.41
N ILE A 5 26.38 32.35 -58.40
CA ILE A 5 25.42 32.33 -57.25
C ILE A 5 25.03 30.90 -56.87
N LEU A 6 25.55 30.51 -55.71
CA LEU A 6 25.12 29.41 -54.84
C LEU A 6 23.73 29.74 -54.26
N HIS A 7 22.72 28.90 -54.50
CA HIS A 7 21.55 28.86 -53.62
C HIS A 7 21.42 27.49 -52.97
N LEU A 8 22.03 27.45 -51.79
CA LEU A 8 21.70 26.64 -50.64
C LEU A 8 20.18 26.50 -50.51
N ALA A 9 19.62 25.36 -50.95
CA ALA A 9 18.28 24.97 -50.58
C ALA A 9 18.32 24.50 -49.12
N PHE A 10 17.86 25.42 -48.28
CA PHE A 10 17.69 25.34 -46.83
C PHE A 10 16.99 24.04 -46.43
N VAL A 11 17.75 23.16 -45.78
CA VAL A 11 17.22 22.06 -44.97
C VAL A 11 16.51 22.70 -43.78
N THR A 12 15.19 22.87 -43.89
CA THR A 12 14.31 23.00 -42.72
C THR A 12 13.63 21.67 -42.49
N LEU A 13 14.40 20.75 -41.92
CA LEU A 13 13.82 19.66 -41.15
C LEU A 13 13.30 20.29 -39.85
N LEU A 14 12.04 20.74 -39.87
CA LEU A 14 11.30 21.09 -38.66
C LEU A 14 11.02 19.79 -37.91
N LEU A 15 11.99 19.33 -37.14
CA LEU A 15 11.75 18.42 -36.02
C LEU A 15 11.01 19.22 -34.95
N SER A 16 9.68 19.29 -35.07
CA SER A 16 8.82 19.62 -33.95
C SER A 16 8.93 18.48 -32.94
N GLY A 17 9.91 18.56 -32.04
CA GLY A 17 9.94 17.73 -30.84
C GLY A 17 8.74 18.09 -29.97
N CYS A 18 7.68 17.28 -30.02
CA CYS A 18 6.64 17.30 -29.01
C CYS A 18 7.25 16.86 -27.67
N ASN A 19 7.76 17.83 -26.91
CA ASN A 19 8.05 17.65 -25.51
C ASN A 19 6.78 17.93 -24.70
N THR A 20 5.78 17.06 -24.82
CA THR A 20 4.56 17.13 -24.00
C THR A 20 4.75 16.22 -22.80
N GLY A 21 5.16 16.81 -21.67
CA GLY A 21 5.12 16.13 -20.37
C GLY A 21 3.68 15.79 -19.94
N PRO A 22 3.52 14.99 -18.88
CA PRO A 22 2.21 14.57 -18.41
C PRO A 22 1.36 15.79 -18.00
N THR A 23 0.08 15.74 -18.37
CA THR A 23 -0.93 16.72 -17.98
C THR A 23 -1.26 16.62 -16.49
N GLN A 24 -1.84 17.68 -15.93
CA GLN A 24 -2.34 17.66 -14.56
C GLN A 24 -3.35 16.54 -14.28
N ALA A 25 -4.20 16.21 -15.26
CA ALA A 25 -5.14 15.11 -15.14
C ALA A 25 -4.41 13.76 -15.05
N GLU A 26 -3.43 13.53 -15.91
CA GLU A 26 -2.62 12.30 -15.91
C GLU A 26 -1.85 12.14 -14.60
N LEU A 27 -1.19 13.20 -14.11
CA LEU A 27 -0.48 13.18 -12.83
C LEU A 27 -1.38 12.84 -11.64
N LYS A 28 -2.59 13.40 -11.61
CA LYS A 28 -3.60 13.09 -10.58
C LYS A 28 -4.00 11.61 -10.66
N THR A 29 -4.31 11.12 -11.85
CA THR A 29 -4.72 9.72 -12.07
C THR A 29 -3.62 8.75 -11.68
N GLU A 30 -2.36 9.02 -12.03
CA GLU A 30 -1.23 8.18 -11.64
C GLU A 30 -1.09 8.09 -10.12
N LEU A 31 -1.18 9.22 -9.41
CA LEU A 31 -1.09 9.24 -7.96
C LEU A 31 -2.27 8.51 -7.31
N GLU A 32 -3.48 8.69 -7.81
CA GLU A 32 -4.67 7.97 -7.32
C GLU A 32 -4.53 6.46 -7.53
N GLN A 33 -4.06 6.03 -8.69
CA GLN A 33 -3.76 4.62 -8.97
C GLN A 33 -2.70 4.07 -8.01
N HIS A 34 -1.68 4.86 -7.68
CA HIS A 34 -0.66 4.44 -6.73
C HIS A 34 -1.25 4.24 -5.32
N VAL A 35 -2.07 5.17 -4.84
CA VAL A 35 -2.78 5.01 -3.55
C VAL A 35 -3.62 3.74 -3.56
N MET A 36 -4.39 3.51 -4.63
CA MET A 36 -5.23 2.31 -4.76
C MET A 36 -4.42 1.02 -4.86
N ALA A 37 -3.26 1.03 -5.51
CA ALA A 37 -2.40 -0.15 -5.60
C ALA A 37 -1.89 -0.60 -4.21
N VAL A 38 -1.51 0.36 -3.35
CA VAL A 38 -1.13 0.04 -1.96
C VAL A 38 -2.34 -0.48 -1.17
N HIS A 39 -3.52 0.13 -1.34
CA HIS A 39 -4.77 -0.36 -0.76
C HIS A 39 -5.07 -1.80 -1.17
N ASP A 40 -5.02 -2.12 -2.47
CA ASP A 40 -5.36 -3.44 -2.98
C ASP A 40 -4.37 -4.50 -2.49
N SER A 41 -3.09 -4.13 -2.43
CA SER A 41 -2.06 -4.98 -1.83
C SER A 41 -2.35 -5.25 -0.34
N ALA A 42 -2.73 -4.22 0.43
CA ALA A 42 -3.12 -4.39 1.83
C ALA A 42 -4.38 -5.25 1.98
N MET A 43 -5.38 -5.08 1.11
CA MET A 43 -6.60 -5.88 1.11
C MET A 43 -6.32 -7.37 0.87
N ALA A 44 -5.37 -7.70 -0.01
CA ALA A 44 -4.96 -9.09 -0.25
C ALA A 44 -4.43 -9.78 1.02
N ASP A 45 -3.81 -9.02 1.92
CA ASP A 45 -3.22 -9.53 3.17
C ASP A 45 -4.24 -9.80 4.28
N LEU A 46 -5.47 -9.28 4.18
CA LEU A 46 -6.53 -9.52 5.18
C LEU A 46 -6.85 -11.02 5.34
N GLY A 47 -6.75 -11.79 4.26
CA GLY A 47 -6.91 -13.25 4.32
C GLY A 47 -5.90 -13.92 5.25
N SER A 48 -4.63 -13.46 5.20
CA SER A 48 -3.58 -13.91 6.10
C SER A 48 -3.87 -13.51 7.55
N ILE A 49 -4.33 -12.29 7.78
CA ILE A 49 -4.70 -11.80 9.12
C ILE A 49 -5.80 -12.69 9.73
N PHE A 50 -6.86 -12.97 8.97
CA PHE A 50 -7.96 -13.81 9.46
C PHE A 50 -7.53 -15.24 9.78
N LYS A 51 -6.73 -15.84 8.89
CA LYS A 51 -6.17 -17.18 9.10
C LYS A 51 -5.30 -17.22 10.36
N LEU A 52 -4.31 -16.35 10.47
CA LEU A 52 -3.40 -16.30 11.62
C LEU A 52 -4.14 -16.05 12.93
N ARG A 53 -5.14 -15.16 12.94
CA ARG A 53 -5.96 -14.91 14.12
C ARG A 53 -6.70 -16.16 14.60
N ARG A 54 -7.26 -16.95 13.68
CA ARG A 54 -7.91 -18.21 14.02
C ARG A 54 -6.88 -19.23 14.54
N ASP A 55 -5.77 -19.37 13.84
CA ASP A 55 -4.77 -20.38 14.12
C ASP A 55 -4.07 -20.11 15.48
N LEU A 56 -3.75 -18.83 15.79
CA LEU A 56 -3.23 -18.42 17.10
C LEU A 56 -4.24 -18.60 18.24
N ARG A 57 -5.54 -18.36 18.01
CA ARG A 57 -6.58 -18.62 19.02
C ARG A 57 -6.66 -20.10 19.36
N ALA A 58 -6.69 -20.96 18.34
CA ALA A 58 -6.72 -22.40 18.54
C ALA A 58 -5.48 -22.90 19.29
N LEU A 59 -4.29 -22.39 18.92
CA LEU A 59 -3.04 -22.70 19.62
C LEU A 59 -3.09 -22.27 21.09
N ARG A 60 -3.46 -21.01 21.36
CA ARG A 60 -3.60 -20.47 22.73
C ARG A 60 -4.56 -21.31 23.56
N ASP A 61 -5.73 -21.64 23.01
CA ASP A 61 -6.76 -22.40 23.72
C ASP A 61 -6.28 -23.82 24.04
N THR A 62 -5.56 -24.45 23.11
CA THR A 62 -4.91 -25.76 23.32
C THR A 62 -3.89 -25.69 24.45
N LEU A 63 -2.97 -24.73 24.40
CA LEU A 63 -1.91 -24.58 25.40
C LEU A 63 -2.44 -24.22 26.79
N ALA A 64 -3.53 -23.45 26.87
CA ALA A 64 -4.17 -23.11 28.13
C ALA A 64 -4.68 -24.36 28.88
N THR A 65 -5.15 -25.39 28.16
CA THR A 65 -5.58 -26.66 28.77
C THR A 65 -4.43 -27.52 29.29
N GLN A 66 -3.20 -27.27 28.82
CA GLN A 66 -2.00 -28.05 29.15
C GLN A 66 -1.19 -27.45 30.31
N GLN A 67 -1.71 -26.44 31.01
CA GLN A 67 -1.00 -25.71 32.08
C GLN A 67 0.32 -25.09 31.59
N THR A 68 0.31 -24.59 30.35
CA THR A 68 1.48 -23.95 29.70
C THR A 68 1.84 -22.62 30.37
N ASP A 69 3.09 -22.19 30.18
CA ASP A 69 3.61 -20.88 30.59
C ASP A 69 2.65 -19.72 30.27
N SER A 70 2.30 -18.95 31.29
CA SER A 70 1.43 -17.78 31.19
C SER A 70 2.01 -16.70 30.28
N THR A 71 3.33 -16.62 30.17
CA THR A 71 4.04 -15.68 29.28
C THR A 71 3.72 -15.95 27.81
N LEU A 72 3.74 -17.22 27.41
CA LEU A 72 3.41 -17.62 26.03
C LEU A 72 1.93 -17.33 25.72
N LEU A 73 1.03 -17.62 26.66
CA LEU A 73 -0.40 -17.33 26.48
C LEU A 73 -0.66 -15.83 26.31
N LEU A 74 0.05 -14.98 27.05
CA LEU A 74 0.00 -13.53 26.90
C LEU A 74 0.56 -13.09 25.54
N GLN A 75 1.71 -13.63 25.11
CA GLN A 75 2.30 -13.32 23.82
C GLN A 75 1.36 -13.67 22.65
N LEU A 76 0.68 -14.82 22.71
CA LEU A 76 -0.32 -15.23 21.71
C LEU A 76 -1.51 -14.25 21.70
N GLN A 77 -1.99 -13.86 22.88
CA GLN A 77 -3.07 -12.89 23.01
C GLN A 77 -2.71 -11.50 22.46
N GLU A 78 -1.48 -11.05 22.68
CA GLU A 78 -0.97 -9.79 22.14
C GLU A 78 -0.92 -9.83 20.61
N ASN A 79 -0.41 -10.91 20.00
CA ASN A 79 -0.39 -11.07 18.55
C ASN A 79 -1.80 -11.10 17.95
N ILE A 80 -2.75 -11.81 18.59
CA ILE A 80 -4.18 -11.78 18.19
C ILE A 80 -4.75 -10.36 18.23
N THR A 81 -4.39 -9.60 19.26
CA THR A 81 -4.86 -8.21 19.43
C THR A 81 -4.25 -7.29 18.38
N SER A 82 -2.97 -7.43 18.07
CA SER A 82 -2.30 -6.68 17.02
C SER A 82 -2.89 -6.97 15.64
N LEU A 83 -3.18 -8.24 15.33
CA LEU A 83 -3.87 -8.64 14.10
C LEU A 83 -5.26 -7.96 13.97
N ASN A 84 -6.02 -7.87 15.06
CA ASN A 84 -7.30 -7.14 15.05
C ASN A 84 -7.10 -5.64 14.76
N LYS A 85 -6.09 -5.01 15.37
CA LYS A 85 -5.80 -3.59 15.17
C LYS A 85 -5.35 -3.29 13.74
N ALA A 86 -4.58 -4.20 13.13
CA ALA A 86 -4.13 -4.08 11.74
C ALA A 86 -5.31 -4.14 10.75
N ASP A 87 -6.21 -5.11 10.94
CA ASP A 87 -7.50 -5.20 10.23
C ASP A 87 -8.33 -3.92 10.40
N GLU A 88 -8.52 -3.47 11.65
CA GLU A 88 -9.28 -2.26 11.95
C GLU A 88 -8.66 -0.99 11.34
N ALA A 89 -7.33 -0.89 11.31
CA ALA A 89 -6.63 0.24 10.68
C ALA A 89 -6.94 0.33 9.18
N MET A 90 -6.94 -0.81 8.48
CA MET A 90 -7.32 -0.87 7.06
C MET A 90 -8.78 -0.50 6.84
N MET A 91 -9.69 -1.05 7.66
CA MET A 91 -11.11 -0.72 7.60
C MET A 91 -11.38 0.75 7.90
N ASN A 92 -10.65 1.33 8.84
CA ASN A 92 -10.72 2.76 9.17
C ASN A 92 -10.26 3.61 7.99
N TRP A 93 -9.16 3.25 7.33
CA TRP A 93 -8.71 3.97 6.14
C TRP A 93 -9.78 3.96 5.05
N MET A 94 -10.35 2.79 4.72
CA MET A 94 -11.39 2.68 3.69
C MET A 94 -12.65 3.51 3.99
N ARG A 95 -13.07 3.56 5.27
CA ARG A 95 -14.23 4.39 5.66
C ARG A 95 -13.99 5.89 5.49
N ASN A 96 -12.74 6.31 5.64
CA ASN A 96 -12.36 7.73 5.65
C ASN A 96 -11.85 8.23 4.30
N TYR A 97 -11.38 7.36 3.41
CA TYR A 97 -10.99 7.72 2.06
C TYR A 97 -12.18 8.34 1.30
N LYS A 98 -11.90 9.38 0.52
CA LYS A 98 -12.88 10.11 -0.31
C LYS A 98 -12.35 10.24 -1.73
N ALA A 99 -13.22 9.99 -2.71
CA ALA A 99 -12.92 10.26 -4.11
C ALA A 99 -12.62 11.76 -4.30
N THR A 100 -11.70 12.04 -5.22
CA THR A 100 -11.18 13.40 -5.43
C THR A 100 -11.76 14.09 -6.67
N ASP A 101 -12.82 13.54 -7.24
CA ASP A 101 -13.44 14.00 -8.50
C ASP A 101 -13.91 15.46 -8.44
N THR A 102 -14.31 15.92 -7.25
CA THR A 102 -14.82 17.28 -7.02
C THR A 102 -13.75 18.29 -6.59
N LEU A 103 -12.51 17.83 -6.34
CA LEU A 103 -11.43 18.67 -5.85
C LEU A 103 -10.68 19.35 -7.02
N GLN A 104 -10.20 20.57 -6.78
CA GLN A 104 -9.26 21.22 -7.70
C GLN A 104 -7.93 20.46 -7.73
N HIS A 105 -7.20 20.53 -8.84
CA HIS A 105 -6.01 19.71 -9.07
C HIS A 105 -5.01 19.75 -7.90
N GLU A 106 -4.59 20.94 -7.45
CA GLU A 106 -3.63 21.07 -6.35
C GLU A 106 -4.15 20.48 -5.03
N GLN A 107 -5.45 20.67 -4.73
CA GLN A 107 -6.09 20.12 -3.53
C GLN A 107 -6.17 18.59 -3.60
N ALA A 108 -6.49 18.04 -4.78
CA ALA A 108 -6.50 16.61 -5.02
C ALA A 108 -5.10 16.02 -4.84
N MET A 109 -4.07 16.66 -5.41
CA MET A 109 -2.68 16.22 -5.27
C MET A 109 -2.23 16.22 -3.81
N GLN A 110 -2.53 17.28 -3.06
CA GLN A 110 -2.19 17.35 -1.64
C GLN A 110 -2.89 16.25 -0.84
N TYR A 111 -4.20 16.05 -1.06
CA TYR A 111 -4.98 15.03 -0.38
C TYR A 111 -4.46 13.62 -0.69
N LEU A 112 -4.26 13.30 -1.97
CA LEU A 112 -3.79 11.97 -2.39
C LEU A 112 -2.39 11.66 -1.85
N ASN A 113 -1.48 12.63 -1.77
CA ASN A 113 -0.18 12.43 -1.13
C ASN A 113 -0.32 12.10 0.37
N GLN A 114 -1.26 12.74 1.06
CA GLN A 114 -1.53 12.43 2.47
C GLN A 114 -2.16 11.03 2.62
N GLU A 115 -3.08 10.66 1.73
CA GLU A 115 -3.68 9.33 1.74
C GLU A 115 -2.66 8.23 1.40
N LEU A 116 -1.72 8.50 0.48
CA LEU A 116 -0.61 7.60 0.17
C LEU A 116 0.20 7.27 1.42
N GLN A 117 0.64 8.29 2.16
CA GLN A 117 1.38 8.09 3.41
C GLN A 117 0.59 7.31 4.46
N LYS A 118 -0.73 7.55 4.55
CA LYS A 118 -1.59 6.83 5.49
C LYS A 118 -1.72 5.36 5.12
N ILE A 119 -1.99 5.05 3.84
CA ILE A 119 -2.18 3.67 3.40
C ILE A 119 -0.86 2.88 3.41
N GLU A 120 0.27 3.51 3.11
CA GLU A 120 1.60 2.91 3.27
C GLU A 120 1.86 2.55 4.74
N LYS A 121 1.52 3.43 5.69
CA LYS A 121 1.66 3.14 7.11
C LYS A 121 0.76 1.98 7.55
N VAL A 122 -0.46 1.91 7.02
CA VAL A 122 -1.37 0.77 7.26
C VAL A 122 -0.73 -0.51 6.74
N LYS A 123 -0.23 -0.52 5.50
CA LYS A 123 0.44 -1.68 4.90
C LYS A 123 1.64 -2.15 5.72
N ILE A 124 2.53 -1.26 6.11
CA ILE A 124 3.70 -1.59 6.96
C ILE A 124 3.25 -2.20 8.30
N THR A 125 2.19 -1.65 8.91
CA THR A 125 1.63 -2.18 10.16
C THR A 125 1.06 -3.59 9.96
N MET A 126 0.34 -3.82 8.86
CA MET A 126 -0.20 -5.13 8.53
C MET A 126 0.91 -6.15 8.31
N ASP A 127 1.91 -5.83 7.49
CA ASP A 127 3.03 -6.72 7.16
C ASP A 127 3.80 -7.14 8.41
N SER A 128 4.23 -6.16 9.20
CA SER A 128 4.98 -6.43 10.43
C SER A 128 4.17 -7.26 11.44
N THR A 129 2.85 -7.02 11.53
CA THR A 129 1.96 -7.79 12.42
C THR A 129 1.76 -9.21 11.92
N ILE A 130 1.60 -9.40 10.62
CA ILE A 130 1.46 -10.73 9.99
C ILE A 130 2.73 -11.54 10.21
N ASP A 131 3.90 -10.95 9.99
CA ASP A 131 5.18 -11.62 10.17
C ASP A 131 5.44 -12.01 11.63
N ALA A 132 5.17 -11.11 12.57
CA ALA A 132 5.25 -11.42 14.00
C ALA A 132 4.33 -12.59 14.39
N ALA A 133 3.07 -12.54 13.98
CA ALA A 133 2.09 -13.58 14.26
C ALA A 133 2.47 -14.92 13.63
N ARG A 134 2.98 -14.91 12.39
CA ARG A 134 3.44 -16.11 11.69
C ARG A 134 4.64 -16.74 12.40
N ASN A 135 5.61 -15.93 12.81
CA ASN A 135 6.79 -16.42 13.53
C ASN A 135 6.40 -17.08 14.85
N VAL A 136 5.53 -16.44 15.64
CA VAL A 136 5.05 -17.02 16.91
C VAL A 136 4.29 -18.31 16.67
N TYR A 137 3.43 -18.37 15.64
CA TYR A 137 2.69 -19.58 15.31
C TYR A 137 3.62 -20.73 14.92
N GLN A 138 4.56 -20.52 13.99
CA GLN A 138 5.48 -21.56 13.51
C GLN A 138 6.40 -22.13 14.59
N GLN A 139 6.76 -21.32 15.60
CA GLN A 139 7.58 -21.77 16.71
C GLN A 139 6.85 -22.72 17.66
N HIS A 140 5.52 -22.67 17.70
CA HIS A 140 4.71 -23.32 18.72
C HIS A 140 3.60 -24.20 18.13
N GLU A 141 3.46 -24.27 16.81
CA GLU A 141 2.48 -25.15 16.17
C GLU A 141 2.80 -26.61 16.51
N ILE A 142 1.79 -27.31 17.01
CA ILE A 142 1.90 -28.73 17.35
C ILE A 142 1.73 -29.50 16.04
N LYS A 143 2.79 -30.17 15.60
CA LYS A 143 2.77 -31.07 14.44
C LYS A 143 2.05 -32.37 14.74
#